data_AF-A0A7R9VZI3-F1
#
_entry.id   AF-A0A7R9VZI3-F1
#
_cell.length_a   1.000
_cell.length_b   1.000
_cell.length_c   1.000
_cell.angle_alpha   90.00
_cell.angle_beta   90.00
_cell.angle_gamma   90.00
#
_symmetry.space_group_name_H-M   'P 1'
#
loop_
_entity.id
_entity.type
_entity.pdbx_description
1 polymer ?
#
loop_
_entity_poly.entity_id
_entity_poly.type
_entity_poly.pdbx_seq_one_letter_code
_entity_poly.pdbx_strand_id
1 'polypeptide(L)'
;ESLSWCEEKLCQVSRSFAVVICQLPHELRVAICNFYLVLRGLDTVEDDMENFSDNEVKLAHLRAFSSYLEDPDWCLDGIGEGHERELLQQFYHVTRVFQSLPA
;
A
#
# COMPACT_ATOMS: atom_id res chain seq x y z
N GLU A 1 0.68 16.25 -0.92
CA GLU A 1 0.85 15.55 0.37
C GLU A 1 0.90 14.04 0.18
N SER A 2 -0.18 13.39 -0.27
CA SER A 2 -0.20 11.92 -0.44
C SER A 2 0.87 11.34 -1.37
N LEU A 3 1.22 12.03 -2.47
CA LEU A 3 2.29 11.56 -3.37
C LEU A 3 3.66 11.54 -2.69
N SER A 4 4.05 12.62 -2.00
CA SER A 4 5.31 12.70 -1.25
C SER A 4 5.37 11.59 -0.21
N TRP A 5 4.26 11.40 0.52
CA TRP A 5 4.15 10.32 1.50
C TRP A 5 4.36 8.94 0.87
N CYS A 6 3.79 8.69 -0.31
CA CYS A 6 3.98 7.42 -1.03
C CYS A 6 5.43 7.22 -1.46
N GLU A 7 6.08 8.24 -2.03
CA GLU A 7 7.49 8.16 -2.44
C GLU A 7 8.42 7.94 -1.22
N GLU A 8 8.13 8.55 -0.08
CA GLU A 8 8.84 8.32 1.19
C GLU A 8 8.59 6.92 1.74
N LYS A 9 7.34 6.47 1.76
CA LYS A 9 6.96 5.15 2.26
C LYS A 9 7.59 4.04 1.42
N LEU A 10 7.65 4.21 0.09
CA LEU A 10 8.35 3.30 -0.83
C LEU A 10 9.81 3.09 -0.42
N CYS A 11 10.53 4.16 -0.08
CA CYS A 11 11.91 4.07 0.39
C CYS A 11 12.05 3.29 1.72
N GLN A 12 11.04 3.36 2.59
CA GLN A 12 11.02 2.70 3.89
C GLN A 12 10.67 1.20 3.80
N VAL A 13 9.70 0.84 2.97
CA VAL A 13 9.26 -0.56 2.81
C VAL A 13 10.05 -1.33 1.74
N SER A 14 10.87 -0.63 0.92
CA SER A 14 11.66 -1.28 -0.13
C SER A 14 12.89 -0.50 -0.58
N ARG A 15 14.02 -0.72 0.09
CA ARG A 15 15.31 -0.11 -0.27
C ARG A 15 15.76 -0.43 -1.70
N SER A 16 15.53 -1.67 -2.16
CA SER A 16 15.99 -2.15 -3.47
C SER A 16 15.13 -1.61 -4.61
N PHE A 17 13.80 -1.72 -4.50
CA PHE A 17 12.90 -1.27 -5.56
C PHE A 17 12.81 0.26 -5.62
N ALA A 18 12.92 0.96 -4.49
CA ALA A 18 12.90 2.42 -4.49
C ALA A 18 13.96 3.02 -5.42
N VAL A 19 15.19 2.47 -5.42
CA VAL A 19 16.26 2.95 -6.30
C VAL A 19 15.90 2.84 -7.78
N VAL A 20 15.31 1.71 -8.18
CA VAL A 20 14.93 1.45 -9.58
C VAL A 20 13.72 2.29 -9.98
N ILE A 21 12.71 2.39 -9.10
CA ILE A 21 11.48 3.15 -9.34
C ILE A 21 11.79 4.65 -9.47
N CYS A 22 12.70 5.17 -8.64
CA CYS A 22 13.11 6.57 -8.68
C CYS A 22 13.79 6.99 -9.99
N GLN A 23 14.34 6.04 -10.77
CA GLN A 23 14.99 6.30 -12.05
C GLN A 23 14.01 6.34 -13.23
N LEU A 24 12.74 5.98 -13.02
CA LEU A 24 11.73 6.00 -14.08
C LEU A 24 11.32 7.44 -14.45
N PRO A 25 10.86 7.68 -15.70
CA PRO A 25 10.18 8.91 -16.06
C PRO A 25 9.03 9.21 -15.12
N HIS A 26 8.77 10.49 -14.85
CA HIS A 26 7.84 10.92 -13.79
C HIS A 26 6.48 10.22 -13.84
N GLU A 27 5.83 10.17 -15.01
CA GLU A 27 4.52 9.54 -15.17
C GLU A 27 4.53 8.05 -14.80
N LEU A 28 5.53 7.30 -15.27
CA LEU A 28 5.69 5.88 -14.95
C LEU A 28 6.08 5.66 -13.49
N ARG A 29 6.92 6.54 -12.93
CA ARG A 29 7.35 6.47 -11.54
C ARG A 29 6.17 6.51 -10.59
N VAL A 30 5.25 7.46 -10.80
CA VAL A 30 4.08 7.63 -9.91
C VAL A 30 3.18 6.40 -9.97
N ALA A 31 2.85 5.92 -11.18
CA ALA A 31 2.02 4.72 -11.35
C ALA A 31 2.67 3.47 -10.74
N ILE A 32 3.97 3.26 -10.96
CA ILE A 32 4.69 2.08 -10.45
C ILE A 32 4.92 2.16 -8.94
N CYS A 33 5.19 3.35 -8.38
CA CYS A 33 5.27 3.57 -6.94
C CYS A 33 3.93 3.19 -6.27
N ASN A 34 2.82 3.69 -6.81
CA ASN A 34 1.50 3.36 -6.29
C ASN A 34 1.20 1.86 -6.40
N PHE A 35 1.42 1.26 -7.57
CA PHE A 35 1.23 -0.18 -7.79
C PHE A 35 2.04 -1.03 -6.80
N TYR A 36 3.30 -0.66 -6.56
CA TYR A 36 4.15 -1.34 -5.58
C TYR A 36 3.57 -1.27 -4.16
N LEU A 37 3.13 -0.09 -3.72
CA LEU A 37 2.57 0.09 -2.37
C LEU A 37 1.23 -0.62 -2.18
N VAL A 38 0.40 -0.67 -3.22
CA VAL A 38 -0.84 -1.47 -3.19
C VAL A 38 -0.52 -2.94 -2.95
N LEU A 39 0.40 -3.50 -3.74
CA LEU A 39 0.81 -4.89 -3.57
C LEU A 39 1.52 -5.14 -2.24
N ARG A 40 2.33 -4.20 -1.76
CA ARG A 40 2.96 -4.32 -0.45
C ARG A 40 1.94 -4.33 0.68
N GLY A 41 0.89 -3.51 0.60
CA GLY A 41 -0.20 -3.57 1.58
C GLY A 41 -0.94 -4.91 1.56
N LEU A 42 -1.17 -5.47 0.38
CA LEU A 42 -1.78 -6.80 0.23
C LEU A 42 -0.88 -7.89 0.85
N ASP A 43 0.41 -7.85 0.53
CA ASP A 43 1.45 -8.75 1.05
C ASP A 43 1.53 -8.67 2.59
N THR A 44 1.48 -7.48 3.19
CA THR A 44 1.43 -7.32 4.65
C THR A 44 0.18 -7.97 5.27
N VAL A 45 -0.98 -7.91 4.60
CA VAL A 45 -2.19 -8.63 5.05
C VAL A 45 -2.04 -10.14 4.89
N GLU A 46 -1.41 -10.60 3.81
CA GLU A 46 -1.18 -12.02 3.52
C GLU A 46 -0.13 -12.64 4.46
N ASP A 47 0.93 -11.92 4.82
CA ASP A 47 2.04 -12.42 5.63
C ASP A 47 1.78 -12.34 7.14
N ASP A 48 0.80 -11.54 7.58
CA ASP A 48 0.46 -11.47 9.00
C ASP A 48 -0.23 -12.76 9.45
N MET A 49 0.45 -13.48 10.35
CA MET A 49 0.02 -14.77 10.90
C MET A 49 -0.48 -14.66 12.35
N GLU A 50 -0.37 -13.49 12.99
CA GLU A 50 -0.57 -13.34 14.44
C GLU A 50 -1.72 -12.40 14.79
N ASN A 51 -1.91 -11.32 14.03
CA ASN A 51 -2.83 -10.25 14.41
C ASN A 51 -4.28 -10.46 13.93
N PHE A 52 -4.51 -11.44 13.05
CA PHE A 52 -5.86 -11.83 12.67
C PHE A 52 -6.48 -12.77 13.71
N SER A 53 -7.67 -12.40 14.20
CA SER A 53 -8.44 -13.21 15.15
C SER A 53 -8.99 -14.50 14.53
N ASP A 54 -9.23 -14.50 13.21
CA ASP A 54 -9.72 -15.63 12.43
C ASP A 54 -9.21 -15.54 10.99
N ASN A 55 -8.86 -16.69 10.40
CA ASN A 55 -8.48 -16.81 8.99
C ASN A 55 -9.59 -16.35 8.03
N GLU A 56 -10.87 -16.51 8.39
CA GLU A 56 -11.96 -16.02 7.53
C GLU A 56 -11.97 -14.49 7.42
N VAL A 57 -11.57 -13.77 8.48
CA VAL A 57 -11.43 -12.31 8.45
C VAL A 57 -10.29 -11.92 7.51
N LYS A 58 -9.13 -12.58 7.61
CA LYS A 58 -8.00 -12.38 6.70
C LYS A 58 -8.41 -12.62 5.25
N LEU A 59 -9.07 -13.75 4.97
CA LEU A 59 -9.56 -14.07 3.62
C LEU A 59 -10.57 -13.05 3.10
N ALA A 60 -11.41 -12.49 3.95
CA ALA A 60 -12.32 -11.41 3.57
C ALA A 60 -11.55 -10.15 3.15
N HIS A 61 -10.53 -9.75 3.91
CA HIS A 61 -9.66 -8.62 3.53
C HIS A 61 -8.92 -8.87 2.22
N LEU A 62 -8.33 -10.05 2.03
CA LEU A 62 -7.61 -10.40 0.80
C LEU A 62 -8.52 -10.35 -0.45
N ARG A 63 -9.75 -10.87 -0.35
CA ARG A 63 -10.73 -10.84 -1.45
C ARG A 63 -11.24 -9.44 -1.75
N ALA A 64 -11.38 -8.60 -0.73
CA ALA A 64 -11.89 -7.24 -0.86
C ALA A 64 -10.79 -6.21 -1.17
N PHE A 65 -9.50 -6.60 -1.14
CA PHE A 65 -8.40 -5.63 -1.12
C PHE A 65 -8.39 -4.65 -2.29
N SER A 66 -8.70 -5.12 -3.51
CA SER A 66 -8.82 -4.24 -4.68
C SER A 66 -9.98 -3.25 -4.57
N SER A 67 -11.09 -3.63 -3.93
CA SER A 67 -12.24 -2.74 -3.73
C SER A 67 -11.95 -1.61 -2.75
N TYR A 68 -10.99 -1.78 -1.83
CA TYR A 68 -10.56 -0.72 -0.93
C TYR A 68 -9.89 0.46 -1.66
N LEU A 69 -9.46 0.28 -2.92
CA LEU A 69 -8.99 1.38 -3.77
C LEU A 69 -10.13 2.32 -4.22
N GLU A 70 -11.39 1.92 -4.03
CA GLU A 70 -12.56 2.78 -4.28
C GLU A 70 -12.89 3.67 -3.07
N ASP A 71 -12.41 3.31 -1.88
CA ASP A 71 -12.65 4.05 -0.63
C ASP A 71 -11.46 4.96 -0.28
N PRO A 72 -11.57 6.29 -0.45
CA PRO A 72 -10.48 7.24 -0.26
C PRO A 72 -10.04 7.43 1.19
N ASP A 73 -10.79 6.88 2.15
CA ASP A 73 -10.53 6.99 3.59
C ASP A 73 -10.24 5.62 4.24
N TRP A 74 -10.15 4.56 3.43
CA TRP A 74 -9.84 3.23 3.93
C TRP A 74 -8.46 3.16 4.59
N CYS A 75 -8.41 2.49 5.73
CA CYS A 75 -7.20 2.14 6.46
C CYS A 75 -7.42 0.87 7.29
N LEU A 76 -6.33 0.21 7.68
CA LEU A 76 -6.36 -0.95 8.55
C LEU A 76 -5.27 -0.82 9.62
N ASP A 77 -5.67 -0.84 10.89
CA ASP A 77 -4.75 -0.82 12.03
C ASP A 77 -4.60 -2.22 12.64
N GLY A 78 -3.46 -2.46 13.26
CA GLY A 78 -3.16 -3.68 14.01
C GLY A 78 -2.57 -4.81 13.16
N ILE A 79 -2.40 -4.63 11.86
CA ILE A 79 -1.83 -5.64 10.94
C ILE A 79 -0.43 -5.21 10.47
N GLY A 80 0.50 -6.17 10.42
CA GLY A 80 1.90 -5.95 10.06
C GLY A 80 2.77 -5.34 11.16
N GLU A 81 4.03 -5.08 10.82
CA GLU A 81 5.01 -4.47 11.73
C GLU A 81 5.73 -3.26 11.10
N GLY A 82 6.30 -2.40 11.95
CA GLY A 82 7.12 -1.27 11.53
C GLY A 82 6.47 -0.40 10.43
N HIS A 83 7.20 -0.16 9.34
CA HIS A 83 6.74 0.69 8.24
C HIS A 83 5.63 0.06 7.39
N GLU A 84 5.47 -1.26 7.41
CA GLU A 84 4.40 -1.96 6.69
C GLU A 84 3.07 -1.81 7.43
N ARG A 85 3.10 -1.86 8.76
CA ARG A 85 1.94 -1.47 9.57
C ARG A 85 1.51 -0.04 9.31
N GLU A 86 2.46 0.89 9.32
CA GLU A 86 2.19 2.30 9.01
C GLU A 86 1.60 2.47 7.60
N LEU A 87 2.00 1.63 6.64
CA LEU A 87 1.45 1.62 5.29
C LEU A 87 -0.06 1.33 5.30
N LEU A 88 -0.49 0.30 6.05
CA LEU A 88 -1.91 -0.06 6.17
C LEU A 88 -2.71 0.98 7.00
N GLN A 89 -2.12 1.52 8.06
CA GLN A 89 -2.75 2.56 8.90
C GLN A 89 -3.05 3.85 8.14
N GLN A 90 -2.23 4.18 7.13
CA GLN A 90 -2.37 5.40 6.33
C GLN A 90 -2.60 5.09 4.85
N PHE A 91 -3.25 3.96 4.56
CA PHE A 91 -3.45 3.48 3.20
C PHE A 91 -4.28 4.44 2.32
N TYR A 92 -5.08 5.32 2.94
CA TYR A 92 -5.77 6.42 2.27
C TYR A 92 -4.82 7.30 1.42
N HIS A 93 -3.54 7.43 1.77
CA HIS A 93 -2.57 8.13 0.90
C HIS A 93 -2.35 7.38 -0.42
N VAL A 94 -2.24 6.05 -0.37
CA VAL A 94 -2.10 5.19 -1.56
C VAL A 94 -3.37 5.26 -2.41
N THR A 95 -4.55 5.16 -1.80
CA THR A 95 -5.83 5.24 -2.52
C THR A 95 -6.03 6.60 -3.21
N ARG A 96 -5.74 7.70 -2.52
CA ARG A 96 -5.85 9.05 -3.11
C ARG A 96 -4.90 9.25 -4.28
N VAL A 97 -3.70 8.68 -4.23
CA VAL A 97 -2.77 8.71 -5.39
C VAL A 97 -3.31 7.84 -6.52
N PHE A 98 -3.80 6.63 -6.22
CA PHE A 98 -4.38 5.72 -7.21
C PHE A 98 -5.51 6.39 -8.00
N GLN A 99 -6.45 7.03 -7.30
CA GLN A 99 -7.60 7.73 -7.89
C GLN A 99 -7.19 8.99 -8.70
N SER A 100 -5.98 9.51 -8.52
CA SER A 100 -5.45 10.63 -9.29
C SER A 100 -4.70 10.21 -10.56
N LEU A 101 -4.44 8.92 -10.74
CA LEU A 101 -3.77 8.41 -11.93
C LEU A 101 -4.66 8.57 -13.18
N PRO A 102 -4.07 8.76 -14.37
CA PRO A 102 -4.81 8.75 -15.62
C PRO A 102 -5.51 7.40 -15.84
N ALA A 103 -6.73 7.44 -16.37
CA ALA A 103 -7.50 6.27 -16.79
C ALA A 103 -6.98 5.66 -18.10
#